data_AF-A0A835WAF2-F1
#
_entry.id   AF-A0A835WAF2-F1
#
_cell.length_a   1.000
_cell.length_b   1.000
_cell.length_c   1.000
_cell.angle_alpha   90.00
_cell.angle_beta   90.00
_cell.angle_gamma   90.00
#
_symmetry.space_group_name_H-M   'P 1'
#
loop_
_entity.id
_entity.type
_entity.pdbx_description
1 polymer ?
#
loop_
_entity_poly.entity_id
_entity_poly.type
_entity_poly.pdbx_seq_one_letter_code
_entity_poly.pdbx_strand_id
1 'polypeptide(L)'
;MAAYAHNDGAPDVSQAFQNTVLVKNWYEDRFQAQVASATGRTLKELPTHERVVHKALPPGHPGLFQTTKQAAEEKLLTTPPPAKINKPSMYTEANVAERLQTYGLSDSIHYTIGPNAAAEASRPPVHNLTTTNKEFYEMKPEAARAADPDTFRASGPSPFAKTGVCAKSIQGETSDQTGAAGGKGARGEITRRPGESGNPYGVSVYVDEYGKWGGAIQGMPLTETRARMQTKYFP
;
A
#
# COMPACT_ATOMS: atom_id res chain seq x y z
N MET A 1 -88.04 -22.63 -25.20
CA MET A 1 -87.12 -23.78 -25.01
C MET A 1 -85.71 -23.28 -25.26
N ALA A 2 -84.84 -23.32 -24.26
CA ALA A 2 -83.46 -22.88 -24.41
C ALA A 2 -82.67 -23.95 -25.19
N ALA A 3 -82.10 -23.57 -26.33
CA ALA A 3 -81.08 -24.38 -26.99
C ALA A 3 -79.83 -24.37 -26.10
N TYR A 4 -79.47 -25.53 -25.56
CA TYR A 4 -78.23 -25.74 -24.84
C TYR A 4 -77.08 -25.88 -25.86
N ALA A 5 -75.88 -25.40 -25.53
CA ALA A 5 -74.72 -25.22 -26.44
C ALA A 5 -74.15 -26.48 -27.12
N HIS A 6 -74.82 -27.63 -27.02
CA HIS A 6 -74.47 -28.87 -27.70
C HIS A 6 -75.67 -29.46 -28.46
N ASN A 7 -76.76 -28.70 -28.64
CA ASN A 7 -77.95 -29.11 -29.41
C ASN A 7 -78.14 -28.26 -30.66
N ASP A 8 -77.05 -28.05 -31.38
CA ASP A 8 -76.97 -27.05 -32.45
C ASP A 8 -77.31 -27.63 -33.84
N GLY A 9 -77.77 -28.88 -33.92
CA GLY A 9 -78.06 -29.54 -35.18
C GLY A 9 -79.20 -30.56 -35.12
N ALA A 10 -80.00 -30.63 -36.18
CA ALA A 10 -80.98 -31.69 -36.38
C ALA A 10 -80.30 -32.93 -37.01
N PRO A 11 -80.61 -34.16 -36.56
CA PRO A 11 -80.05 -35.37 -37.15
C PRO A 11 -80.54 -35.55 -38.59
N ASP A 12 -79.62 -35.87 -39.49
CA ASP A 12 -79.93 -36.02 -40.91
C ASP A 12 -80.44 -37.44 -41.25
N VAL A 13 -81.52 -37.54 -42.01
CA VAL A 13 -82.17 -38.79 -42.44
C VAL A 13 -81.76 -39.10 -43.88
N SER A 14 -80.48 -39.39 -44.10
CA SER A 14 -79.92 -39.69 -45.42
C SER A 14 -78.99 -40.90 -45.37
N GLN A 15 -78.78 -41.58 -46.50
CA GLN A 15 -77.85 -42.70 -46.60
C GLN A 15 -76.37 -42.27 -46.46
N ALA A 16 -75.54 -43.13 -45.86
CA ALA A 16 -74.10 -42.96 -45.75
C ALA A 16 -73.38 -43.79 -46.84
N PHE A 17 -72.36 -43.20 -47.47
CA PHE A 17 -71.60 -43.82 -48.57
C PHE A 17 -70.11 -43.98 -48.19
N GLN A 18 -69.35 -44.74 -48.98
CA GLN A 18 -67.89 -44.84 -48.83
C GLN A 18 -67.20 -43.49 -49.13
N ASN A 19 -65.98 -43.28 -48.60
CA ASN A 19 -65.20 -42.04 -48.73
C ASN A 19 -64.75 -41.67 -50.17
N THR A 20 -64.99 -42.56 -51.14
CA THR A 20 -64.82 -42.31 -52.57
C THR A 20 -65.95 -41.45 -53.14
N VAL A 21 -67.15 -41.52 -52.56
CA VAL A 21 -68.31 -40.72 -52.94
C VAL A 21 -68.28 -39.40 -52.18
N LEU A 22 -68.35 -38.27 -52.90
CA LEU A 22 -68.15 -36.92 -52.35
C LEU A 22 -69.39 -36.39 -51.61
N VAL A 23 -69.86 -37.12 -50.60
CA VAL A 23 -71.04 -36.77 -49.81
C VAL A 23 -70.61 -36.46 -48.37
N LYS A 24 -71.06 -35.32 -47.84
CA LYS A 24 -70.86 -34.90 -46.44
C LYS A 24 -69.39 -34.95 -46.00
N ASN A 25 -69.02 -35.92 -45.15
CA ASN A 25 -67.75 -35.99 -44.41
C ASN A 25 -66.63 -36.73 -45.15
N TRP A 26 -66.74 -36.90 -46.47
CA TRP A 26 -65.79 -37.66 -47.29
C TRP A 26 -64.34 -37.18 -47.14
N TYR A 27 -64.13 -35.88 -46.90
CA TYR A 27 -62.80 -35.26 -46.83
C TYR A 27 -62.02 -35.74 -45.60
N GLU A 28 -62.61 -35.59 -44.40
CA GLU A 28 -62.00 -36.06 -43.15
C GLU A 28 -61.85 -37.59 -43.12
N ASP A 29 -62.84 -38.32 -43.64
CA ASP A 29 -62.79 -39.79 -43.72
C ASP A 29 -61.69 -40.28 -44.69
N ARG A 30 -61.34 -39.47 -45.69
CA ARG A 30 -60.22 -39.75 -46.60
C ARG A 30 -58.86 -39.57 -45.93
N PHE A 31 -58.67 -38.53 -45.11
CA PHE A 31 -57.43 -38.38 -44.33
C PHE A 31 -57.23 -39.53 -43.35
N GLN A 32 -58.30 -39.92 -42.65
CA GLN A 32 -58.26 -41.04 -41.70
C GLN A 32 -57.95 -42.36 -42.42
N ALA A 33 -58.55 -42.59 -43.59
CA ALA A 33 -58.26 -43.78 -44.40
C ALA A 33 -56.84 -43.77 -44.98
N GLN A 34 -56.32 -42.60 -45.34
CA GLN A 34 -54.95 -42.45 -45.83
C GLN A 34 -53.93 -42.80 -44.75
N VAL A 35 -54.10 -42.30 -43.52
CA VAL A 35 -53.23 -42.65 -42.38
C VAL A 35 -53.34 -44.14 -42.04
N ALA A 36 -54.56 -44.70 -42.04
CA ALA A 36 -54.77 -46.14 -41.83
C ALA A 36 -54.02 -46.97 -42.89
N SER A 37 -54.18 -46.62 -44.17
CA SER A 37 -53.50 -47.29 -45.28
C SER A 37 -51.97 -47.21 -45.20
N ALA A 38 -51.43 -46.05 -44.79
CA ALA A 38 -50.00 -45.85 -44.64
C ALA A 38 -49.39 -46.70 -43.52
N THR A 39 -50.18 -47.03 -42.48
CA THR A 39 -49.76 -47.92 -41.39
C THR A 39 -50.09 -49.39 -41.64
N GLY A 40 -50.72 -49.73 -42.78
CA GLY A 40 -51.10 -51.09 -43.14
C GLY A 40 -52.23 -51.70 -42.30
N ARG A 41 -52.93 -50.89 -41.50
CA ARG A 41 -54.04 -51.32 -40.63
C ARG A 41 -55.37 -50.77 -41.12
N THR A 42 -56.47 -51.41 -40.73
CA THR A 42 -57.80 -50.88 -41.06
C THR A 42 -58.14 -49.68 -40.16
N LEU A 43 -58.95 -48.73 -40.66
CA LEU A 43 -59.34 -47.53 -39.92
C LEU A 43 -60.02 -47.83 -38.57
N LYS A 44 -60.70 -48.97 -38.48
CA LYS A 44 -61.37 -49.44 -37.26
C LYS A 44 -60.39 -49.97 -36.20
N GLU A 45 -59.21 -50.41 -36.60
CA GLU A 45 -58.20 -51.04 -35.75
C GLU A 45 -57.12 -50.05 -35.27
N LEU A 46 -57.21 -48.78 -35.66
CA LEU A 46 -56.31 -47.74 -35.16
C LEU A 46 -56.59 -47.45 -33.68
N PRO A 47 -55.55 -47.41 -32.81
CA PRO A 47 -55.67 -46.93 -31.45
C PRO A 47 -56.27 -45.53 -31.39
N THR A 48 -57.10 -45.29 -30.36
CA THR A 48 -57.82 -44.01 -30.20
C THR A 48 -56.90 -42.80 -30.21
N HIS A 49 -55.75 -42.90 -29.55
CA HIS A 49 -54.77 -41.82 -29.44
C HIS A 49 -54.09 -41.45 -30.78
N GLU A 50 -53.95 -42.40 -31.71
CA GLU A 50 -53.44 -42.14 -33.07
C GLU A 50 -54.51 -41.48 -33.95
N ARG A 51 -55.79 -41.75 -33.67
CA ARG A 51 -56.92 -41.28 -34.46
C ARG A 51 -57.40 -39.87 -34.08
N VAL A 52 -57.31 -39.51 -32.79
CA VAL A 52 -57.96 -38.29 -32.24
C VAL A 52 -56.99 -37.31 -31.58
N VAL A 53 -55.70 -37.65 -31.44
CA VAL A 53 -54.70 -36.77 -30.82
C VAL A 53 -53.53 -36.58 -31.78
N HIS A 54 -53.08 -35.34 -31.96
CA HIS A 54 -51.98 -35.01 -32.87
C HIS A 54 -50.61 -35.54 -32.44
N LYS A 55 -50.45 -35.98 -31.18
CA LYS A 55 -49.20 -36.46 -30.59
C LYS A 55 -49.48 -37.38 -29.40
N ALA A 56 -49.76 -38.64 -29.65
CA ALA A 56 -49.47 -39.65 -28.65
C ALA A 56 -47.96 -39.91 -28.71
N LEU A 57 -47.19 -39.28 -27.84
CA LEU A 57 -45.78 -39.67 -27.67
C LEU A 57 -45.79 -41.15 -27.25
N PRO A 58 -45.09 -42.05 -27.96
CA PRO A 58 -45.00 -43.44 -27.55
C PRO A 58 -44.49 -43.54 -26.11
N PRO A 59 -45.00 -44.46 -25.28
CA PRO A 59 -44.41 -44.71 -23.97
C PRO A 59 -42.95 -45.15 -24.17
N GLY A 60 -42.00 -44.33 -23.68
CA GLY A 60 -40.56 -44.54 -23.87
C GLY A 60 -39.91 -43.72 -25.00
N HIS A 61 -40.66 -42.88 -25.72
CA HIS A 61 -40.06 -41.92 -26.65
C HIS A 61 -39.26 -40.86 -25.87
N PRO A 62 -38.04 -40.47 -26.31
CA PRO A 62 -37.26 -39.40 -25.68
C PRO A 62 -37.86 -38.01 -25.98
N GLY A 63 -39.18 -37.87 -25.85
CA GLY A 63 -39.92 -36.67 -26.19
C GLY A 63 -39.67 -35.57 -25.16
N LEU A 64 -38.86 -34.57 -25.53
CA LEU A 64 -38.85 -33.22 -24.93
C LEU A 64 -39.07 -33.15 -23.41
N PHE A 65 -38.44 -34.05 -22.65
CA PHE A 65 -38.48 -34.06 -21.18
C PHE A 65 -37.36 -33.15 -20.68
N GLN A 66 -37.45 -31.86 -20.97
CA GLN A 66 -36.53 -30.88 -20.44
C GLN A 66 -37.29 -29.86 -19.62
N THR A 67 -36.93 -29.75 -18.34
CA THR A 67 -37.42 -28.64 -17.52
C THR A 67 -36.76 -27.33 -17.95
N THR A 68 -37.42 -26.20 -17.73
CA THR A 68 -36.84 -24.88 -18.02
C THR A 68 -35.52 -24.65 -17.28
N LYS A 69 -35.36 -25.24 -16.09
CA LYS A 69 -34.11 -25.22 -15.32
C LYS A 69 -32.99 -25.99 -16.02
N GLN A 70 -33.25 -27.22 -16.47
CA GLN A 70 -32.26 -28.01 -17.22
C GLN A 70 -31.85 -27.31 -18.53
N ALA A 71 -32.79 -26.69 -19.25
CA ALA A 71 -32.49 -25.94 -20.48
C ALA A 71 -31.62 -24.69 -20.21
N ALA A 72 -31.88 -23.99 -19.11
CA ALA A 72 -31.11 -22.81 -18.72
C ALA A 72 -29.69 -23.18 -18.25
N GLU A 73 -29.55 -24.25 -17.47
CA GLU A 73 -28.25 -24.75 -16.98
C GLU A 73 -27.41 -25.34 -18.12
N GLU A 74 -28.03 -26.09 -19.04
CA GLU A 74 -27.37 -26.57 -20.26
C GLU A 74 -26.91 -25.38 -21.12
N LYS A 75 -27.77 -24.37 -21.33
CA LYS A 75 -27.40 -23.17 -22.07
C LYS A 75 -26.26 -22.42 -21.41
N LEU A 76 -26.29 -22.24 -20.09
CA LEU A 76 -25.23 -21.57 -19.34
C LEU A 76 -23.87 -22.27 -19.49
N LEU A 77 -23.87 -23.60 -19.47
CA LEU A 77 -22.65 -24.40 -19.61
C LEU A 77 -22.17 -24.50 -21.06
N THR A 78 -23.08 -24.45 -22.04
CA THR A 78 -22.76 -24.57 -23.47
C THR A 78 -22.43 -23.23 -24.13
N THR A 79 -22.89 -22.09 -23.58
CA THR A 79 -22.50 -20.76 -24.05
C THR A 79 -21.42 -20.18 -23.15
N PRO A 80 -20.16 -20.11 -23.61
CA PRO A 80 -19.10 -19.49 -22.81
C PRO A 80 -19.39 -18.01 -22.59
N PRO A 81 -18.97 -17.43 -21.45
CA PRO A 81 -19.08 -15.99 -21.24
C PRO A 81 -18.24 -15.24 -22.27
N PRO A 82 -18.59 -13.98 -22.60
CA PRO A 82 -17.79 -13.18 -23.51
C PRO A 82 -16.37 -13.03 -22.94
N ALA A 83 -15.38 -13.41 -23.73
CA ALA A 83 -13.98 -13.28 -23.34
C ALA A 83 -13.62 -11.80 -23.13
N LYS A 84 -12.73 -11.52 -22.17
CA LYS A 84 -12.18 -10.17 -21.99
C LYS A 84 -11.26 -9.85 -23.17
N ILE A 85 -11.72 -9.00 -24.08
CA ILE A 85 -10.95 -8.61 -25.27
C ILE A 85 -10.09 -7.40 -24.93
N ASN A 86 -8.77 -7.59 -24.96
CA ASN A 86 -7.79 -6.50 -24.94
C ASN A 86 -7.37 -6.20 -26.38
N LYS A 87 -7.41 -4.93 -26.79
CA LYS A 87 -6.96 -4.54 -28.13
C LYS A 87 -5.45 -4.78 -28.25
N PRO A 88 -4.96 -5.31 -29.38
CA PRO A 88 -3.53 -5.41 -29.63
C PRO A 88 -2.88 -4.02 -29.55
N SER A 89 -1.80 -3.90 -28.78
CA SER A 89 -1.03 -2.66 -28.62
C SER A 89 0.44 -2.96 -28.83
N MET A 90 1.14 -2.11 -29.58
CA MET A 90 2.61 -2.17 -29.71
C MET A 90 3.30 -1.75 -28.40
N TYR A 91 2.64 -0.91 -27.62
CA TYR A 91 3.15 -0.41 -26.36
C TYR A 91 2.53 -1.18 -25.19
N THR A 92 3.39 -1.80 -24.40
CA THR A 92 3.05 -2.48 -23.14
C THR A 92 3.35 -1.55 -21.97
N GLU A 93 2.76 -1.83 -20.81
CA GLU A 93 2.99 -1.03 -19.60
C GLU A 93 4.47 -0.99 -19.19
N ALA A 94 5.21 -2.08 -19.42
CA ALA A 94 6.64 -2.13 -19.13
C ALA A 94 7.49 -1.36 -20.16
N ASN A 95 7.10 -1.32 -21.45
CA ASN A 95 7.92 -0.73 -22.50
C ASN A 95 7.65 0.76 -22.71
N VAL A 96 6.50 1.28 -22.26
CA VAL A 96 6.03 2.62 -22.65
C VAL A 96 6.94 3.73 -22.12
N ALA A 97 7.46 3.61 -20.90
CA ALA A 97 8.29 4.62 -20.27
C ALA A 97 9.67 4.75 -20.96
N GLU A 98 10.37 3.62 -21.14
CA GLU A 98 11.65 3.59 -21.84
C GLU A 98 11.48 4.05 -23.28
N ARG A 99 10.44 3.58 -23.98
CA ARG A 99 10.21 3.92 -25.37
C ARG A 99 9.91 5.41 -25.55
N LEU A 100 9.10 6.00 -24.66
CA LEU A 100 8.83 7.43 -24.64
C LEU A 100 10.12 8.25 -24.38
N GLN A 101 10.97 7.79 -23.46
CA GLN A 101 12.26 8.43 -23.19
C GLN A 101 13.21 8.36 -24.38
N THR A 102 13.26 7.23 -25.11
CA THR A 102 14.15 7.06 -26.27
C THR A 102 13.78 7.95 -27.45
N TYR A 103 12.48 8.16 -27.71
CA TYR A 103 12.05 9.06 -28.77
C TYR A 103 12.14 10.54 -28.38
N GLY A 104 11.96 10.84 -27.09
CA GLY A 104 11.90 12.21 -26.61
C GLY A 104 10.72 13.00 -27.18
N LEU A 105 10.80 14.33 -27.06
CA LEU A 105 9.90 15.26 -27.71
C LEU A 105 10.57 15.78 -28.98
N SER A 106 9.92 15.60 -30.13
CA SER A 106 10.43 16.13 -31.40
C SER A 106 10.16 17.64 -31.50
N ASP A 107 11.11 18.36 -32.10
CA ASP A 107 11.05 19.82 -32.28
C ASP A 107 9.79 20.29 -33.02
N SER A 108 9.30 19.49 -33.97
CA SER A 108 8.11 19.83 -34.78
C SER A 108 6.81 19.82 -33.99
N ILE A 109 6.75 19.03 -32.91
CA ILE A 109 5.56 18.85 -32.07
C ILE A 109 5.71 19.48 -30.68
N HIS A 110 6.87 20.03 -30.36
CA HIS A 110 7.24 20.50 -29.01
C HIS A 110 6.16 21.38 -28.39
N TYR A 111 5.62 22.34 -29.15
CA TYR A 111 4.58 23.26 -28.65
C TYR A 111 3.15 22.88 -29.05
N THR A 112 2.96 21.94 -29.97
CA THR A 112 1.63 21.56 -30.49
C THR A 112 1.06 20.31 -29.82
N ILE A 113 1.90 19.44 -29.25
CA ILE A 113 1.47 18.22 -28.54
C ILE A 113 0.75 18.52 -27.22
N GLY A 114 0.96 19.73 -26.66
CA GLY A 114 0.36 20.14 -25.39
C GLY A 114 0.93 19.38 -24.18
N PRO A 115 0.17 19.29 -23.07
CA PRO A 115 0.61 18.58 -21.87
C PRO A 115 0.77 17.09 -22.18
N ASN A 116 1.93 16.55 -21.82
CA ASN A 116 2.29 15.16 -22.12
C ASN A 116 2.81 14.45 -20.86
N ALA A 117 2.73 13.11 -20.87
CA ALA A 117 3.12 12.29 -19.72
C ALA A 117 4.61 12.43 -19.36
N ALA A 118 5.49 12.73 -20.33
CA ALA A 118 6.90 12.98 -20.07
C ALA A 118 7.13 14.30 -19.31
N ALA A 119 6.33 15.34 -19.60
CA ALA A 119 6.37 16.61 -18.89
C ALA A 119 5.84 16.48 -17.46
N GLU A 120 4.75 15.74 -17.26
CA GLU A 120 4.22 15.48 -15.91
C GLU A 120 5.18 14.64 -15.07
N ALA A 121 5.79 13.60 -15.66
CA ALA A 121 6.77 12.77 -14.97
C ALA A 121 8.09 13.50 -14.67
N SER A 122 8.51 14.43 -15.53
CA SER A 122 9.74 15.20 -15.34
C SER A 122 9.57 16.41 -14.44
N ARG A 123 8.33 16.86 -14.19
CA ARG A 123 8.04 17.99 -13.29
C ARG A 123 8.19 17.54 -11.84
N PRO A 124 9.26 17.95 -11.12
CA PRO A 124 9.41 17.55 -9.73
C PRO A 124 8.32 18.21 -8.88
N PRO A 125 7.73 17.49 -7.91
CA PRO A 125 6.85 18.11 -6.94
C PRO A 125 7.64 19.06 -6.03
N VAL A 126 6.99 20.14 -5.59
CA VAL A 126 7.55 21.05 -4.59
C VAL A 126 7.23 20.53 -3.18
N HIS A 127 8.22 20.51 -2.29
CA HIS A 127 8.03 20.01 -0.93
C HIS A 127 7.33 21.03 -0.01
N ASN A 128 7.58 22.33 -0.20
CA ASN A 128 6.96 23.42 0.58
C ASN A 128 6.99 23.24 2.12
N LEU A 129 8.13 22.77 2.67
CA LEU A 129 8.30 22.45 4.10
C LEU A 129 9.05 23.54 4.88
N THR A 130 8.84 24.81 4.55
CA THR A 130 9.45 25.93 5.29
C THR A 130 8.40 26.59 6.18
N THR A 131 8.55 26.45 7.49
CA THR A 131 7.66 27.11 8.46
C THR A 131 7.90 28.61 8.45
N THR A 132 6.88 29.39 8.80
CA THR A 132 6.99 30.85 8.89
C THR A 132 8.07 31.27 9.90
N ASN A 133 8.18 30.61 11.05
CA ASN A 133 9.23 30.91 12.02
C ASN A 133 10.64 30.71 11.41
N LYS A 134 10.87 29.61 10.70
CA LYS A 134 12.15 29.37 10.04
C LYS A 134 12.43 30.42 8.96
N GLU A 135 11.41 30.75 8.17
CA GLU A 135 11.51 31.78 7.13
C GLU A 135 11.82 33.18 7.70
N PHE A 136 11.13 33.59 8.77
CA PHE A 136 11.23 34.93 9.34
C PHE A 136 12.41 35.15 10.28
N TYR A 137 12.90 34.11 10.96
CA TYR A 137 13.97 34.25 11.95
C TYR A 137 15.33 33.73 11.48
N GLU A 138 15.39 32.88 10.46
CA GLU A 138 16.65 32.38 9.89
C GLU A 138 16.86 32.95 8.48
N MET A 139 16.00 32.58 7.52
CA MET A 139 16.20 32.88 6.10
C MET A 139 16.21 34.39 5.79
N LYS A 140 15.17 35.12 6.23
CA LYS A 140 15.05 36.57 5.95
C LYS A 140 16.13 37.40 6.66
N PRO A 141 16.41 37.20 7.96
CA PRO A 141 17.44 37.97 8.65
C PRO A 141 18.85 37.68 8.13
N GLU A 142 19.15 36.43 7.77
CA GLU A 142 20.44 36.08 7.17
C GLU A 142 20.61 36.71 5.78
N ALA A 143 19.59 36.62 4.93
CA ALA A 143 19.60 37.28 3.63
C ALA A 143 19.74 38.81 3.76
N ALA A 144 19.07 39.44 4.74
CA ALA A 144 19.17 40.88 4.99
C ALA A 144 20.56 41.31 5.45
N ARG A 145 21.18 40.57 6.39
CA ARG A 145 22.57 40.84 6.84
C ARG A 145 23.59 40.68 5.72
N ALA A 146 23.36 39.75 4.79
CA ALA A 146 24.22 39.55 3.63
C ALA A 146 24.03 40.64 2.57
N ALA A 147 22.79 41.11 2.38
CA ALA A 147 22.46 42.16 1.40
C ALA A 147 22.96 43.56 1.84
N ASP A 148 22.88 43.87 3.14
CA ASP A 148 23.38 45.12 3.72
C ASP A 148 24.27 44.86 4.95
N PRO A 149 25.56 44.58 4.72
CA PRO A 149 26.50 44.29 5.80
C PRO A 149 26.92 45.55 6.58
N ASP A 150 26.57 46.76 6.13
CA ASP A 150 27.04 48.00 6.75
C ASP A 150 26.09 48.47 7.85
N THR A 151 24.78 48.28 7.67
CA THR A 151 23.79 48.68 8.67
C THR A 151 23.54 47.62 9.74
N PHE A 152 23.62 46.32 9.40
CA PHE A 152 23.30 45.21 10.32
C PHE A 152 24.49 44.69 11.12
N ARG A 153 25.58 45.46 11.26
CA ARG A 153 26.70 45.07 12.13
C ARG A 153 26.29 45.11 13.59
N ALA A 154 26.81 44.16 14.36
CA ALA A 154 26.71 44.22 15.81
C ALA A 154 27.45 45.48 16.30
N SER A 155 26.73 46.39 16.93
CA SER A 155 27.26 47.67 17.44
C SER A 155 28.19 47.52 18.65
N GLY A 156 28.38 46.31 19.17
CA GLY A 156 29.19 46.07 20.36
C GLY A 156 28.58 46.71 21.63
N PRO A 157 29.42 47.04 22.64
CA PRO A 157 28.96 47.69 23.87
C PRO A 157 28.26 49.02 23.58
N SER A 158 27.06 49.17 24.12
CA SER A 158 26.34 50.45 24.03
C SER A 158 27.06 51.52 24.87
N PRO A 159 27.27 52.74 24.34
CA PRO A 159 27.75 53.86 25.13
C PRO A 159 26.74 54.27 26.23
N PHE A 160 25.47 53.89 26.07
CA PHE A 160 24.42 54.11 27.05
C PHE A 160 23.99 52.77 27.65
N ALA A 161 24.64 52.36 28.73
CA ALA A 161 24.32 51.15 29.48
C ALA A 161 23.99 51.46 30.93
N LYS A 162 23.00 50.77 31.50
CA LYS A 162 22.70 50.82 32.94
C LYS A 162 23.49 49.74 33.68
N THR A 163 24.81 49.86 33.67
CA THR A 163 25.68 48.97 34.47
C THR A 163 25.82 49.53 35.88
N GLY A 164 25.06 48.96 36.81
CA GLY A 164 25.08 49.37 38.23
C GLY A 164 26.27 48.80 38.98
N VAL A 165 27.43 49.43 38.87
CA VAL A 165 28.64 49.06 39.66
C VAL A 165 28.35 49.12 41.17
N CYS A 166 27.47 50.03 41.59
CA CYS A 166 27.02 50.16 42.98
C CYS A 166 26.32 48.91 43.52
N ALA A 167 25.65 48.10 42.66
CA ALA A 167 25.05 46.84 43.10
C ALA A 167 26.10 45.74 43.24
N LYS A 168 27.10 45.72 42.35
CA LYS A 168 28.24 44.78 42.42
C LYS A 168 29.13 45.05 43.63
N SER A 169 29.29 46.31 44.04
CA SER A 169 30.12 46.69 45.19
C SER A 169 29.53 46.32 46.55
N ILE A 170 28.26 45.89 46.64
CA ILE A 170 27.62 45.52 47.92
C ILE A 170 28.20 44.21 48.47
N GLN A 171 28.67 43.28 47.61
CA GLN A 171 29.14 41.96 48.03
C GLN A 171 30.52 41.55 47.50
N GLY A 172 31.25 42.46 46.87
CA GLY A 172 32.71 42.46 47.02
C GLY A 172 33.54 42.13 45.78
N GLU A 173 34.77 42.59 45.92
CA GLU A 173 35.93 42.36 45.06
C GLU A 173 36.50 40.96 45.37
N THR A 174 37.01 40.26 44.37
CA THR A 174 37.62 38.94 44.57
C THR A 174 38.89 39.08 45.39
N SER A 175 39.02 38.28 46.46
CA SER A 175 40.24 38.24 47.27
C SER A 175 41.33 37.43 46.56
N ASP A 176 42.55 37.96 46.53
CA ASP A 176 43.73 37.28 45.98
C ASP A 176 44.36 36.27 46.96
N GLN A 177 43.66 35.94 48.04
CA GLN A 177 44.14 34.98 49.04
C GLN A 177 43.91 33.54 48.60
N THR A 178 44.96 32.73 48.72
CA THR A 178 44.86 31.28 48.53
C THR A 178 44.12 30.65 49.70
N GLY A 179 42.94 30.08 49.45
CA GLY A 179 42.25 29.26 50.44
C GLY A 179 42.97 27.93 50.64
N ALA A 180 43.61 27.74 51.79
CA ALA A 180 44.14 26.43 52.18
C ALA A 180 42.98 25.52 52.60
N ALA A 181 42.93 24.29 52.06
CA ALA A 181 41.96 23.31 52.50
C ALA A 181 42.21 22.91 53.96
N GLY A 182 41.28 23.25 54.85
CA GLY A 182 41.30 22.84 56.26
C GLY A 182 40.53 21.52 56.49
N GLY A 183 40.88 20.81 57.56
CA GLY A 183 40.20 19.57 57.97
C GLY A 183 40.83 18.27 57.44
N LYS A 184 40.22 17.14 57.79
CA LYS A 184 40.64 15.79 57.33
C LYS A 184 39.98 15.46 55.98
N GLY A 185 40.71 14.84 55.05
CA GLY A 185 40.11 14.36 53.79
C GLY A 185 41.13 14.01 52.71
N ALA A 186 42.14 14.85 52.50
CA ALA A 186 43.29 14.51 51.66
C ALA A 186 44.37 13.85 52.51
N ARG A 187 44.76 12.62 52.16
CA ARG A 187 45.84 11.90 52.85
C ARG A 187 47.18 12.47 52.41
N GLY A 188 47.77 13.30 53.27
CA GLY A 188 49.01 14.03 53.02
C GLY A 188 50.27 13.24 53.34
N GLU A 189 51.42 13.89 53.13
CA GLU A 189 52.76 13.31 53.25
C GLU A 189 53.01 12.59 54.58
N ILE A 190 52.52 13.15 55.68
CA ILE A 190 52.69 12.60 57.04
C ILE A 190 51.91 11.28 57.23
N THR A 191 50.74 11.15 56.59
CA THR A 191 49.88 9.96 56.75
C THR A 191 50.20 8.83 55.78
N ARG A 192 50.97 9.10 54.72
CA ARG A 192 51.37 8.09 53.74
C ARG A 192 52.39 7.14 54.36
N ARG A 193 52.17 5.84 54.20
CA ARG A 193 53.02 4.79 54.76
C ARG A 193 53.12 3.58 53.82
N PRO A 194 54.15 2.73 53.98
CA PRO A 194 54.21 1.45 53.27
C PRO A 194 52.97 0.59 53.56
N GLY A 195 52.49 -0.14 52.55
CA GLY A 195 51.42 -1.13 52.73
C GLY A 195 49.99 -0.58 52.74
N GLU A 196 49.76 0.58 52.12
CA GLU A 196 48.43 1.21 52.09
C GLU A 196 47.83 1.27 50.68
N SER A 197 46.51 1.14 50.59
CA SER A 197 45.77 1.25 49.33
C SER A 197 45.91 2.66 48.74
N GLY A 198 46.60 2.74 47.61
CA GLY A 198 46.79 3.99 46.85
C GLY A 198 48.22 4.51 46.82
N ASN A 199 49.16 3.96 47.60
CA ASN A 199 50.57 4.32 47.47
C ASN A 199 51.24 3.48 46.34
N PRO A 200 52.11 4.07 45.51
CA PRO A 200 52.70 3.40 44.34
C PRO A 200 53.77 2.37 44.73
N TYR A 201 54.09 1.48 43.78
CA TYR A 201 55.26 0.57 43.86
C TYR A 201 56.58 1.37 43.86
N GLY A 202 57.72 0.70 43.97
CA GLY A 202 59.07 1.31 43.95
C GLY A 202 59.86 1.05 45.24
N VAL A 203 61.15 1.42 45.22
CA VAL A 203 62.08 1.15 46.33
C VAL A 203 62.30 2.41 47.16
N SER A 204 61.97 2.37 48.45
CA SER A 204 62.34 3.40 49.44
C SER A 204 62.86 2.75 50.71
N VAL A 205 63.91 3.32 51.29
CA VAL A 205 64.50 2.87 52.56
C VAL A 205 63.89 3.63 53.74
N TYR A 206 63.56 4.91 53.54
CA TYR A 206 62.98 5.78 54.55
C TYR A 206 61.52 6.14 54.23
N VAL A 207 60.69 6.29 55.27
CA VAL A 207 59.24 6.51 55.13
C VAL A 207 58.92 7.96 54.78
N ASP A 208 59.72 8.92 55.26
CA ASP A 208 59.62 10.34 54.94
C ASP A 208 60.00 10.66 53.48
N GLU A 209 60.97 9.93 52.91
CA GLU A 209 61.25 9.90 51.47
C GLU A 209 60.04 9.34 50.68
N TYR A 210 59.50 8.20 51.14
CA TYR A 210 58.37 7.54 50.48
C TYR A 210 57.08 8.38 50.51
N GLY A 211 56.81 9.08 51.61
CA GLY A 211 55.59 9.88 51.82
C GLY A 211 55.41 11.04 50.83
N LYS A 212 56.47 11.45 50.13
CA LYS A 212 56.47 12.59 49.18
C LYS A 212 56.25 12.20 47.73
N TRP A 213 55.79 10.97 47.47
CA TRP A 213 55.55 10.46 46.11
C TRP A 213 54.63 11.36 45.26
N GLY A 214 53.68 12.07 45.88
CA GLY A 214 52.78 12.99 45.19
C GLY A 214 53.47 14.16 44.51
N GLY A 215 54.64 14.59 45.01
CA GLY A 215 55.50 15.57 44.35
C GLY A 215 56.55 14.92 43.45
N ALA A 216 57.13 13.79 43.86
CA ALA A 216 58.23 13.14 43.12
C ALA A 216 57.79 12.46 41.82
N ILE A 217 56.57 11.91 41.77
CA ILE A 217 56.04 11.17 40.61
C ILE A 217 55.04 12.02 39.80
N GLN A 218 54.76 13.24 40.25
CA GLN A 218 53.67 14.10 39.77
C GLN A 218 53.46 14.02 38.24
N GLY A 219 52.33 13.45 37.81
CA GLY A 219 51.94 13.34 36.40
C GLY A 219 52.32 12.03 35.68
N MET A 220 53.05 11.11 36.32
CA MET A 220 53.40 9.82 35.71
C MET A 220 52.19 8.87 35.63
N PRO A 221 51.98 8.17 34.52
CA PRO A 221 50.91 7.18 34.41
C PRO A 221 51.16 5.98 35.34
N LEU A 222 50.13 5.56 36.08
CA LEU A 222 50.22 4.48 37.08
C LEU A 222 50.65 3.11 36.50
N THR A 223 50.54 2.92 35.19
CA THR A 223 51.05 1.72 34.52
C THR A 223 52.58 1.65 34.55
N GLU A 224 53.28 2.78 34.53
CA GLU A 224 54.75 2.82 34.57
C GLU A 224 55.30 2.49 35.95
N THR A 225 54.64 2.91 37.02
CA THR A 225 55.04 2.55 38.39
C THR A 225 54.90 1.04 38.63
N ARG A 226 53.89 0.40 38.00
CA ARG A 226 53.75 -1.07 37.99
C ARG A 226 54.79 -1.77 37.12
N ALA A 227 55.19 -1.18 36.00
CA ALA A 227 56.23 -1.77 35.14
C ALA A 227 57.62 -1.73 35.81
N ARG A 228 57.88 -0.69 36.62
CA ARG A 228 59.16 -0.43 37.28
C ARG A 228 59.09 -0.68 38.79
N MET A 229 58.76 -1.90 39.19
CA MET A 229 58.46 -2.22 40.60
C MET A 229 59.66 -2.04 41.54
N GLN A 230 60.89 -2.24 41.06
CA GLN A 230 62.12 -2.26 41.86
C GLN A 230 63.08 -1.11 41.50
N THR A 231 62.52 0.04 41.11
CA THR A 231 63.30 1.23 40.74
C THR A 231 63.20 2.30 41.82
N LYS A 232 64.28 3.02 42.10
CA LYS A 232 64.28 4.19 42.98
C LYS A 232 63.88 5.43 42.16
N TYR A 233 62.68 5.92 42.39
CA TYR A 233 62.15 7.19 41.88
C TYR A 233 61.59 8.09 42.98
N PHE A 234 61.67 7.62 44.23
CA PHE A 234 61.43 8.45 45.41
C PHE A 234 62.70 9.24 45.75
N PRO A 235 62.57 10.42 46.37
CA PRO A 235 63.70 11.22 46.84
C PRO A 235 64.67 10.43 47.70
#